data_AF-A0A2A2RU42-F1
#
_entry.id   AF-A0A2A2RU42-F1
#
_cell.length_a   1.000
_cell.length_b   1.000
_cell.length_c   1.000
_cell.angle_alpha   90.00
_cell.angle_beta   90.00
_cell.angle_gamma   90.00
#
_symmetry.space_group_name_H-M   'P 1'
#
loop_
_entity.id
_entity.type
_entity.pdbx_description
1 polymer ?
#
loop_
_entity_poly.entity_id
_entity_poly.type
_entity_poly.pdbx_seq_one_letter_code
_entity_poly.pdbx_strand_id
1 'polypeptide(L)'
;MKQLLLSCCVLLNAAGLIAAPAAPAHPAAPAYFLAPAALDLPALLPPPPARDSLVQQAELEVLYQLQLARTPAQVSQAHLIEAEDFFSFGAAVLGPWFTATKLPQTATVLAHLGSDLDLFSRATKTYFNRRRPPFLDTRLQPCVELRDTGSYPSGHAMRATAWAAVLSSLFPEHAAAFQTRAAANRWGRLLAGVHYPSDVEAGRILGAAISREMLKTPALQNKLKEIQAEIAPWLQRKAA
;
A
#
# COMPACT_ATOMS: atom_id res chain seq x y z
N MET A 1 18.37 22.69 -77.11
CA MET A 1 19.66 22.53 -76.40
C MET A 1 19.40 21.82 -75.08
N LYS A 2 20.14 20.74 -74.83
CA LYS A 2 20.02 19.84 -73.67
C LYS A 2 20.82 20.38 -72.47
N GLN A 3 20.23 20.35 -71.26
CA GLN A 3 20.87 20.33 -69.93
C GLN A 3 19.79 19.66 -69.02
N LEU A 4 19.83 18.41 -68.55
CA LEU A 4 20.80 17.50 -67.92
C LEU A 4 21.16 17.82 -66.45
N LEU A 5 20.66 16.93 -65.57
CA LEU A 5 21.08 16.60 -64.18
C LEU A 5 20.54 17.57 -63.09
N LEU A 6 20.13 17.14 -61.88
CA LEU A 6 20.44 15.92 -61.13
C LEU A 6 19.29 15.62 -60.13
N SER A 7 18.74 14.41 -60.17
CA SER A 7 17.73 13.91 -59.23
C SER A 7 18.40 13.48 -57.93
N CYS A 8 18.06 14.09 -56.80
CA CYS A 8 18.50 13.65 -55.48
C CYS A 8 17.44 12.68 -54.91
N CYS A 9 17.68 11.38 -55.07
CA CYS A 9 16.86 10.34 -54.42
C CYS A 9 17.16 10.32 -52.92
N VAL A 10 16.26 10.88 -52.11
CA VAL A 10 16.23 10.61 -50.67
C VAL A 10 15.64 9.22 -50.47
N LEU A 11 16.49 8.25 -50.15
CA LEU A 11 16.05 6.93 -49.70
C LEU A 11 15.50 7.06 -48.26
N LEU A 12 14.18 7.19 -48.12
CA LEU A 12 13.50 6.97 -46.84
C LEU A 12 13.58 5.49 -46.49
N ASN A 13 14.50 5.14 -45.59
CA ASN A 13 14.51 3.83 -44.94
C ASN A 13 13.38 3.80 -43.90
N ALA A 14 12.20 3.32 -44.32
CA ALA A 14 11.10 2.99 -43.42
C ALA A 14 11.44 1.69 -42.66
N ALA A 15 12.25 1.78 -41.62
CA ALA A 15 12.39 0.72 -40.65
C ALA A 15 11.10 0.67 -39.80
N GLY A 16 10.16 -0.18 -40.20
CA GLY A 16 8.96 -0.45 -39.42
C GLY A 16 9.35 -0.99 -38.04
N LEU A 17 9.04 -0.24 -36.98
CA LEU A 17 8.99 -0.81 -35.64
C LEU A 17 7.84 -1.82 -35.60
N ILE A 18 8.18 -3.09 -35.78
CA ILE A 18 7.27 -4.19 -35.46
C ILE A 18 7.17 -4.20 -33.94
N ALA A 19 6.07 -3.67 -33.41
CA ALA A 19 5.73 -3.81 -32.01
C ALA A 19 5.61 -5.31 -31.70
N ALA A 20 6.48 -5.82 -30.82
CA ALA A 20 6.38 -7.18 -30.33
C ALA A 20 5.00 -7.33 -29.64
N PRO A 21 4.27 -8.44 -29.88
CA PRO A 21 3.02 -8.68 -29.20
C PRO A 21 3.29 -8.75 -27.68
N ALA A 22 2.52 -7.97 -26.92
CA ALA A 22 2.54 -8.03 -25.46
C ALA A 22 2.34 -9.49 -25.03
N ALA A 23 3.25 -9.99 -24.19
CA ALA A 23 3.13 -11.31 -23.60
C ALA A 23 1.75 -11.44 -22.92
N PRO A 24 1.08 -12.60 -23.04
CA PRO A 24 -0.22 -12.81 -22.39
C PRO A 24 -0.05 -12.57 -20.89
N ALA A 25 -0.89 -11.69 -20.33
CA ALA A 25 -0.93 -11.45 -18.91
C ALA A 25 -1.17 -12.78 -18.20
N HIS A 26 -0.24 -13.20 -17.34
CA HIS A 26 -0.46 -14.36 -16.48
C HIS A 26 -1.77 -14.15 -15.69
N PRO A 27 -2.64 -15.18 -15.60
CA PRO A 27 -3.84 -15.08 -14.77
C PRO A 27 -3.40 -14.71 -13.35
N ALA A 28 -4.00 -13.65 -12.80
CA ALA A 28 -3.69 -13.22 -11.44
C ALA A 28 -3.87 -14.41 -10.48
N ALA A 29 -2.86 -14.65 -9.62
CA ALA A 29 -2.96 -15.68 -8.60
C ALA A 29 -4.26 -15.50 -7.79
N PRO A 30 -4.98 -16.60 -7.48
CA PRO A 30 -6.24 -16.51 -6.74
C PRO A 30 -5.99 -15.95 -5.33
N ALA A 31 -6.98 -15.24 -4.79
CA ALA A 31 -6.94 -14.78 -3.41
C ALA A 31 -7.00 -15.97 -2.43
N TYR A 32 -6.37 -15.83 -1.27
CA TYR A 32 -6.32 -16.85 -0.22
C TYR A 32 -7.52 -16.79 0.72
N PHE A 33 -7.95 -15.59 1.10
CA PHE A 33 -9.02 -15.35 2.07
C PHE A 33 -10.11 -14.46 1.50
N LEU A 34 -9.76 -13.36 0.84
CA LEU A 34 -10.73 -12.42 0.29
C LEU A 34 -10.24 -11.81 -1.03
N ALA A 35 -11.02 -11.99 -2.10
CA ALA A 35 -10.75 -11.38 -3.39
C ALA A 35 -11.35 -9.97 -3.50
N PRO A 36 -10.78 -9.08 -4.34
CA PRO A 36 -11.34 -7.74 -4.58
C PRO A 36 -12.82 -7.71 -4.97
N ALA A 37 -13.27 -8.72 -5.73
CA ALA A 37 -14.67 -8.85 -6.16
C ALA A 37 -15.67 -9.03 -5.01
N ALA A 38 -15.21 -9.32 -3.78
CA ALA A 38 -16.08 -9.42 -2.61
C ALA A 38 -16.56 -8.05 -2.09
N LEU A 39 -15.96 -6.95 -2.56
CA LEU A 39 -16.35 -5.59 -2.20
C LEU A 39 -16.71 -4.78 -3.45
N ASP A 40 -17.77 -3.99 -3.38
CA ASP A 40 -18.05 -2.95 -4.37
C ASP A 40 -17.09 -1.77 -4.11
N LEU A 41 -15.90 -1.84 -4.69
CA LEU A 41 -14.82 -0.86 -4.45
C LEU A 41 -15.20 0.57 -4.91
N PRO A 42 -15.85 0.77 -6.08
CA PRO A 42 -16.35 2.09 -6.48
C PRO A 42 -17.43 2.65 -5.56
N ALA A 43 -18.33 1.81 -5.01
CA ALA A 43 -19.33 2.29 -4.06
C ALA A 43 -18.74 2.55 -2.66
N LEU A 44 -17.71 1.80 -2.28
CA LEU A 44 -17.07 1.90 -0.96
C LEU A 44 -16.23 3.18 -0.82
N LEU A 45 -15.50 3.57 -1.87
CA LEU A 45 -14.57 4.69 -1.82
C LEU A 45 -15.10 5.84 -2.67
N PRO A 46 -15.19 7.07 -2.12
CA PRO A 46 -15.46 8.23 -2.96
C PRO A 46 -14.34 8.39 -4.00
N PRO A 47 -14.61 9.06 -5.14
CA PRO A 47 -13.53 9.43 -6.05
C PRO A 47 -12.53 10.35 -5.33
N PRO A 48 -11.23 10.28 -5.67
CA PRO A 48 -10.27 11.23 -5.14
C PRO A 48 -10.65 12.67 -5.54
N PRO A 49 -10.19 13.69 -4.80
CA PRO A 49 -10.33 15.08 -5.21
C PRO A 49 -9.94 15.29 -6.68
N ALA A 50 -10.80 16.01 -7.41
CA ALA A 50 -10.59 16.25 -8.83
C ALA A 50 -9.25 16.98 -9.08
N ARG A 51 -8.64 16.67 -10.22
CA ARG A 51 -7.40 17.33 -10.66
C ARG A 51 -7.62 18.85 -10.71
N ASP A 52 -6.61 19.58 -10.25
CA ASP A 52 -6.56 21.06 -10.22
C ASP A 52 -7.65 21.74 -9.35
N SER A 53 -8.46 20.97 -8.61
CA SER A 53 -9.45 21.51 -7.67
C SER A 53 -8.80 22.21 -6.47
N LEU A 54 -9.54 23.13 -5.83
CA LEU A 54 -9.09 23.78 -4.59
C LEU A 54 -8.76 22.77 -3.48
N VAL A 55 -9.49 21.65 -3.42
CA VAL A 55 -9.20 20.57 -2.47
C VAL A 55 -7.84 19.95 -2.78
N GLN A 56 -7.55 19.64 -4.04
CA GLN A 56 -6.26 19.08 -4.45
C GLN A 56 -5.10 20.05 -4.15
N GLN A 57 -5.30 21.34 -4.39
CA GLN A 57 -4.31 22.38 -4.09
C GLN A 57 -4.06 22.51 -2.57
N ALA A 58 -5.13 22.50 -1.76
CA ALA A 58 -5.02 22.53 -0.31
C ALA A 58 -4.27 21.30 0.23
N GLU A 59 -4.53 20.10 -0.31
CA GLU A 59 -3.81 18.89 0.07
C GLU A 59 -2.31 18.96 -0.26
N LEU A 60 -1.94 19.54 -1.41
CA LEU A 60 -0.53 19.76 -1.77
C LEU A 60 0.14 20.73 -0.79
N GLU A 61 -0.55 21.81 -0.43
CA GLU A 61 0.01 22.80 0.50
C GLU A 61 0.17 22.23 1.91
N VAL A 62 -0.77 21.40 2.38
CA VAL A 62 -0.60 20.64 3.65
C VAL A 62 0.69 19.83 3.62
N LEU A 63 0.96 19.10 2.54
CA LEU A 63 2.19 18.31 2.43
C LEU A 63 3.45 19.18 2.38
N TYR A 64 3.39 20.32 1.69
CA TYR A 64 4.51 21.24 1.62
C TYR A 64 4.84 21.82 3.00
N GLN A 65 3.84 22.25 3.76
CA GLN A 65 4.02 22.72 5.13
C GLN A 65 4.57 21.62 6.06
N LEU A 66 4.09 20.38 5.92
CA LEU A 66 4.64 19.25 6.68
C LEU A 66 6.10 18.99 6.32
N GLN A 67 6.47 19.11 5.04
CA GLN A 67 7.86 18.98 4.62
C GLN A 67 8.75 20.07 5.21
N LEU A 68 8.28 21.32 5.32
CA LEU A 68 9.04 22.41 5.93
C LEU A 68 9.21 22.21 7.44
N ALA A 69 8.21 21.61 8.11
CA ALA A 69 8.20 21.43 9.56
C ALA A 69 8.80 20.10 10.05
N ARG A 70 8.94 19.07 9.19
CA ARG A 70 9.31 17.73 9.63
C ARG A 70 10.72 17.70 10.23
N THR A 71 10.85 17.01 11.36
CA THR A 71 12.13 16.82 12.06
C THR A 71 12.93 15.64 11.49
N PRO A 72 14.24 15.55 11.75
CA PRO A 72 15.03 14.37 11.38
C PRO A 72 14.46 13.06 11.93
N ALA A 73 13.93 13.07 13.16
CA ALA A 73 13.29 11.90 13.77
C ALA A 73 12.03 11.47 13.00
N GLN A 74 11.24 12.42 12.52
CA GLN A 74 10.06 12.14 11.68
C GLN A 74 10.44 11.61 10.30
N VAL A 75 11.56 12.07 9.73
CA VAL A 75 12.12 11.50 8.49
C VAL A 75 12.56 10.06 8.71
N SER A 76 13.31 9.77 9.78
CA SER A 76 13.69 8.40 10.13
C SER A 76 12.47 7.51 10.35
N GLN A 77 11.42 8.01 11.00
CA GLN A 77 10.16 7.29 11.17
C GLN A 77 9.48 6.98 9.83
N ALA A 78 9.48 7.92 8.87
CA ALA A 78 8.93 7.71 7.54
C ALA A 78 9.69 6.61 6.77
N HIS A 79 11.01 6.54 6.90
CA HIS A 79 11.82 5.44 6.33
C HIS A 79 11.47 4.08 6.94
N LEU A 80 11.32 4.00 8.27
CA LEU A 80 10.90 2.77 8.93
C LEU A 80 9.52 2.30 8.46
N ILE A 81 8.60 3.25 8.23
CA ILE A 81 7.26 2.98 7.71
C ILE A 81 7.27 2.51 6.25
N GLU A 82 8.20 3.00 5.41
CA GLU A 82 8.35 2.51 4.03
C GLU A 82 8.81 1.05 3.98
N ALA A 83 9.69 0.65 4.90
CA ALA A 83 10.19 -0.72 5.00
C ALA A 83 9.30 -1.64 5.83
N GLU A 84 8.19 -1.14 6.39
CA GLU A 84 7.37 -1.89 7.33
C GLU A 84 6.63 -3.05 6.66
N ASP A 85 6.66 -4.19 7.34
CA ASP A 85 5.91 -5.39 7.04
C ASP A 85 5.04 -5.81 8.24
N PHE A 86 4.33 -6.92 8.10
CA PHE A 86 3.43 -7.42 9.14
C PHE A 86 4.15 -7.72 10.45
N PHE A 87 5.38 -8.24 10.40
CA PHE A 87 6.14 -8.64 11.58
C PHE A 87 6.76 -7.44 12.30
N SER A 88 7.40 -6.52 11.58
CA SER A 88 7.93 -5.28 12.15
C SER A 88 6.80 -4.40 12.72
N PHE A 89 5.63 -4.36 12.08
CA PHE A 89 4.43 -3.73 12.65
C PHE A 89 3.99 -4.37 13.96
N GLY A 90 3.88 -5.71 13.98
CA GLY A 90 3.48 -6.45 15.18
C GLY A 90 4.51 -6.37 16.31
N ALA A 91 5.79 -6.52 15.99
CA ALA A 91 6.90 -6.48 16.94
C ALA A 91 7.07 -5.10 17.60
N ALA A 92 6.69 -4.02 16.93
CA ALA A 92 6.64 -2.68 17.53
C ALA A 92 5.69 -2.59 18.73
N VAL A 93 4.71 -3.50 18.84
CA VAL A 93 3.75 -3.57 19.96
C VAL A 93 4.05 -4.77 20.87
N LEU A 94 4.31 -5.93 20.28
CA LEU A 94 4.42 -7.20 20.99
C LEU A 94 5.84 -7.49 21.52
N GLY A 95 6.86 -6.88 20.90
CA GLY A 95 8.27 -7.07 21.21
C GLY A 95 8.99 -8.10 20.31
N PRO A 96 10.28 -8.36 20.58
CA PRO A 96 11.21 -9.07 19.68
C PRO A 96 10.98 -10.59 19.58
N TRP A 97 9.95 -11.12 20.23
CA TRP A 97 9.55 -12.52 20.06
C TRP A 97 8.64 -12.72 18.84
N PHE A 98 7.95 -11.68 18.39
CA PHE A 98 7.03 -11.75 17.26
C PHE A 98 7.81 -11.66 15.94
N THR A 99 8.38 -12.79 15.49
CA THR A 99 9.19 -12.87 14.28
C THR A 99 8.83 -14.09 13.43
N ALA A 100 9.06 -14.00 12.12
CA ALA A 100 8.79 -15.10 11.19
C ALA A 100 9.54 -16.39 11.55
N THR A 101 10.76 -16.27 12.06
CA THR A 101 11.58 -17.43 12.49
C THR A 101 10.98 -18.15 13.70
N LYS A 102 10.36 -17.41 14.63
CA LYS A 102 9.76 -17.96 15.84
C LYS A 102 8.32 -18.44 15.62
N LEU A 103 7.66 -17.91 14.59
CA LEU A 103 6.27 -18.14 14.25
C LEU A 103 6.11 -18.50 12.76
N PRO A 104 6.69 -19.61 12.29
CA PRO A 104 6.68 -19.97 10.87
C PRO A 104 5.27 -20.20 10.28
N GLN A 105 4.33 -20.77 11.04
CA GLN A 105 2.95 -20.96 10.55
C GLN A 105 2.25 -19.61 10.41
N THR A 106 2.42 -18.74 11.41
CA THR A 106 1.96 -17.36 11.36
C THR A 106 2.56 -16.64 10.16
N ALA A 107 3.85 -16.82 9.88
CA ALA A 107 4.51 -16.19 8.74
C ALA A 107 3.86 -16.56 7.41
N THR A 108 3.51 -17.83 7.19
CA THR A 108 2.79 -18.27 6.00
C THR A 108 1.42 -17.61 5.88
N VAL A 109 0.65 -17.56 6.97
CA VAL A 109 -0.69 -16.95 6.95
C VAL A 109 -0.61 -15.44 6.71
N LEU A 110 0.34 -14.74 7.34
CA LEU A 110 0.56 -13.31 7.14
C LEU A 110 1.02 -12.98 5.71
N ALA A 111 1.79 -13.86 5.06
CA ALA A 111 2.18 -13.72 3.66
C ALA A 111 0.96 -13.87 2.71
N HIS A 112 0.06 -14.80 3.00
CA HIS A 112 -1.20 -14.94 2.26
C HIS A 112 -2.10 -13.71 2.43
N LEU A 113 -2.21 -13.19 3.66
CA LEU A 113 -2.93 -11.93 3.92
C LEU A 113 -2.31 -10.76 3.14
N GLY A 114 -0.98 -10.67 3.09
CA GLY A 114 -0.26 -9.68 2.30
C GLY A 114 -0.59 -9.76 0.82
N SER A 115 -0.61 -10.98 0.26
CA SER A 115 -0.97 -11.23 -1.14
C SER A 115 -2.38 -10.75 -1.50
N ASP A 116 -3.35 -11.00 -0.62
CA ASP A 116 -4.72 -10.52 -0.80
C ASP A 116 -4.80 -9.00 -0.75
N LEU A 117 -4.13 -8.36 0.22
CA LEU A 117 -4.06 -6.91 0.33
C LEU A 117 -3.44 -6.28 -0.93
N ASP A 118 -2.43 -6.90 -1.53
CA ASP A 118 -1.82 -6.45 -2.78
C ASP A 118 -2.77 -6.55 -3.98
N LEU A 119 -3.70 -7.52 -3.99
CA LEU A 119 -4.78 -7.58 -4.99
C LEU A 119 -5.71 -6.36 -4.87
N PHE A 120 -6.13 -6.01 -3.66
CA PHE A 120 -6.96 -4.82 -3.42
C PHE A 120 -6.25 -3.51 -3.78
N SER A 121 -4.97 -3.39 -3.38
CA SER A 121 -4.14 -2.22 -3.71
C SER A 121 -4.03 -2.03 -5.22
N ARG A 122 -3.74 -3.10 -5.97
CA ARG A 122 -3.67 -3.03 -7.45
C ARG A 122 -5.02 -2.68 -8.06
N ALA A 123 -6.09 -3.38 -7.70
CA ALA A 123 -7.42 -3.17 -8.26
C ALA A 123 -7.88 -1.71 -8.09
N THR A 124 -7.74 -1.15 -6.88
CA THR A 124 -8.14 0.24 -6.60
C THR A 124 -7.23 1.27 -7.26
N LYS A 125 -5.91 1.05 -7.28
CA LYS A 125 -4.97 1.99 -7.93
C LYS A 125 -5.13 2.02 -9.44
N THR A 126 -5.39 0.88 -10.08
CA THR A 126 -5.69 0.81 -11.50
C THR A 126 -6.98 1.55 -11.83
N TYR A 127 -8.01 1.41 -10.98
CA TYR A 127 -9.30 2.08 -11.18
C TYR A 127 -9.21 3.61 -11.07
N PHE A 128 -8.63 4.13 -9.98
CA PHE A 128 -8.61 5.58 -9.72
C PHE A 128 -7.46 6.32 -10.40
N ASN A 129 -6.33 5.64 -10.66
CA ASN A 129 -5.16 6.14 -11.37
C ASN A 129 -4.69 7.57 -11.00
N ARG A 130 -4.80 7.94 -9.71
CA ARG A 130 -4.40 9.28 -9.22
C ARG A 130 -2.87 9.40 -9.20
N ARG A 131 -2.29 10.47 -9.75
CA ARG A 131 -0.84 10.73 -9.65
C ARG A 131 -0.43 11.18 -8.24
N ARG A 132 0.77 10.77 -7.79
CA ARG A 132 1.32 11.14 -6.47
C ARG A 132 1.66 12.63 -6.38
N PRO A 133 1.71 13.21 -5.16
CA PRO A 133 1.97 14.64 -4.95
C PRO A 133 3.21 15.20 -5.68
N PRO A 134 4.40 14.57 -5.60
CA PRO A 134 5.60 15.13 -6.22
C PRO A 134 5.59 15.17 -7.75
N PHE A 135 4.68 14.43 -8.40
CA PHE A 135 4.49 14.52 -9.85
C PHE A 135 3.63 15.71 -10.28
N LEU A 136 2.93 16.36 -9.35
CA LEU A 136 2.08 17.52 -9.61
C LEU A 136 2.67 18.82 -9.04
N ASP A 137 3.43 18.74 -7.94
CA ASP A 137 4.09 19.89 -7.32
C ASP A 137 5.57 19.59 -7.07
N THR A 138 6.44 20.26 -7.81
CA THR A 138 7.90 20.07 -7.75
C THR A 138 8.54 20.65 -6.49
N ARG A 139 7.80 21.44 -5.69
CA ARG A 139 8.24 21.89 -4.36
C ARG A 139 8.33 20.72 -3.37
N LEU A 140 7.59 19.65 -3.60
CA LEU A 140 7.57 18.46 -2.76
C LEU A 140 8.78 17.56 -3.06
N GLN A 141 9.61 17.38 -2.06
CA GLN A 141 10.82 16.56 -2.04
C GLN A 141 10.59 15.39 -1.07
N PRO A 142 10.08 14.25 -1.58
CA PRO A 142 9.75 13.12 -0.73
C PRO A 142 11.00 12.59 -0.02
N CYS A 143 10.86 12.21 1.24
CA CYS A 143 11.98 11.64 2.01
C CYS A 143 12.03 10.11 1.95
N VAL A 144 11.25 9.49 1.06
CA VAL A 144 11.27 8.05 0.78
C VAL A 144 11.25 7.86 -0.74
N GLU A 145 11.47 6.63 -1.21
CA GLU A 145 11.42 6.31 -2.64
C GLU A 145 10.08 6.74 -3.26
N LEU A 146 10.15 7.53 -4.33
CA LEU A 146 8.98 7.93 -5.10
C LEU A 146 8.66 6.86 -6.16
N ARG A 147 7.61 6.09 -5.92
CA ARG A 147 7.13 5.07 -6.86
C ARG A 147 6.20 5.68 -7.91
N ASP A 148 6.42 5.38 -9.19
CA ASP A 148 5.49 5.74 -10.27
C ASP A 148 4.31 4.74 -10.36
N THR A 149 3.48 4.78 -9.33
CA THR A 149 2.25 3.99 -9.19
C THR A 149 1.13 4.89 -8.70
N GLY A 150 -0.13 4.46 -8.87
CA GLY A 150 -1.29 5.22 -8.40
C GLY A 150 -1.17 5.62 -6.91
N SER A 151 -1.62 6.83 -6.57
CA SER A 151 -1.60 7.40 -5.23
C SER A 151 -2.82 6.95 -4.40
N TYR A 152 -4.00 6.95 -5.02
CA TYR A 152 -5.27 6.70 -4.34
C TYR A 152 -5.74 5.24 -4.48
N PRO A 153 -6.21 4.61 -3.38
CA PRO A 153 -5.97 4.97 -1.99
C PRO A 153 -4.54 4.61 -1.56
N SER A 154 -4.09 5.06 -0.39
CA SER A 154 -2.76 4.71 0.13
C SER A 154 -2.70 3.23 0.54
N GLY A 155 -1.81 2.46 -0.13
CA GLY A 155 -1.61 1.05 0.17
C GLY A 155 -0.99 0.80 1.55
N HIS A 156 -0.11 1.69 2.04
CA HIS A 156 0.43 1.61 3.40
C HIS A 156 -0.66 1.83 4.45
N ALA A 157 -1.50 2.85 4.27
CA ALA A 157 -2.62 3.11 5.18
C ALA A 157 -3.62 1.95 5.21
N MET A 158 -3.94 1.37 4.05
CA MET A 158 -4.79 0.19 3.93
C MET A 158 -4.18 -1.02 4.65
N ARG A 159 -2.93 -1.36 4.35
CA ARG A 159 -2.22 -2.48 4.97
C ARG A 159 -2.14 -2.31 6.49
N ALA A 160 -1.64 -1.19 6.99
CA ALA A 160 -1.52 -0.94 8.42
C ALA A 160 -2.86 -1.02 9.18
N THR A 161 -3.95 -0.58 8.55
CA THR A 161 -5.30 -0.69 9.13
C THR A 161 -5.77 -2.15 9.17
N ALA A 162 -5.54 -2.92 8.10
CA ALA A 162 -5.87 -4.34 8.07
C ALA A 162 -5.02 -5.16 9.05
N TRP A 163 -3.71 -4.88 9.13
CA TRP A 163 -2.78 -5.50 10.07
C TRP A 163 -3.21 -5.27 11.51
N ALA A 164 -3.57 -4.03 11.85
CA ALA A 164 -4.07 -3.71 13.19
C ALA A 164 -5.32 -4.52 13.53
N ALA A 165 -6.27 -4.68 12.61
CA ALA A 165 -7.49 -5.46 12.84
C ALA A 165 -7.19 -6.95 13.04
N VAL A 166 -6.35 -7.55 12.19
CA VAL A 166 -5.96 -8.97 12.31
C VAL A 166 -5.17 -9.23 13.59
N LEU A 167 -4.20 -8.36 13.95
CA LEU A 167 -3.44 -8.54 15.19
C LEU A 167 -4.32 -8.29 16.42
N SER A 168 -5.28 -7.37 16.35
CA SER A 168 -6.24 -7.16 17.45
C SER A 168 -7.17 -8.35 17.67
N SER A 169 -7.45 -9.17 16.65
CA SER A 169 -8.24 -10.40 16.85
C SER A 169 -7.43 -11.53 17.50
N LEU A 170 -6.10 -11.49 17.36
CA LEU A 170 -5.17 -12.43 17.99
C LEU A 170 -4.74 -12.00 19.40
N PHE A 171 -4.61 -10.68 19.63
CA PHE A 171 -4.16 -10.07 20.88
C PHE A 171 -5.08 -8.89 21.28
N PRO A 172 -6.31 -9.17 21.74
CA PRO A 172 -7.31 -8.14 22.03
C PRO A 172 -6.85 -7.14 23.09
N GLU A 173 -6.00 -7.55 24.04
CA GLU A 173 -5.40 -6.70 25.07
C GLU A 173 -4.48 -5.60 24.50
N HIS A 174 -4.00 -5.79 23.27
CA HIS A 174 -3.12 -4.85 22.57
C HIS A 174 -3.83 -4.07 21.45
N ALA A 175 -5.15 -4.19 21.32
CA ALA A 175 -5.92 -3.59 20.23
C ALA A 175 -5.71 -2.07 20.11
N ALA A 176 -5.74 -1.34 21.23
CA ALA A 176 -5.49 0.10 21.24
C ALA A 176 -4.08 0.46 20.74
N ALA A 177 -3.07 -0.31 21.14
CA ALA A 177 -1.69 -0.09 20.71
C ALA A 177 -1.51 -0.34 19.20
N PHE A 178 -2.17 -1.35 18.64
CA PHE A 178 -2.16 -1.57 17.18
C PHE A 178 -2.85 -0.44 16.42
N GLN A 179 -3.95 0.11 16.94
CA GLN A 179 -4.60 1.27 16.32
C GLN A 179 -3.70 2.51 16.35
N THR A 180 -2.99 2.75 17.46
CA THR A 180 -1.97 3.80 17.55
C THR A 180 -0.82 3.57 16.56
N ARG A 181 -0.33 2.33 16.42
CA ARG A 181 0.71 1.99 15.44
C ARG A 181 0.24 2.24 14.00
N ALA A 182 -0.99 1.86 13.67
CA ALA A 182 -1.58 2.12 12.36
C ALA A 182 -1.75 3.62 12.09
N ALA A 183 -2.13 4.41 13.09
CA ALA A 183 -2.16 5.87 12.97
C ALA A 183 -0.78 6.45 12.71
N ALA A 184 0.25 5.97 13.40
CA ALA A 184 1.64 6.37 13.16
C ALA A 184 2.11 6.01 11.74
N ASN A 185 1.75 4.83 11.21
CA ASN A 185 2.03 4.44 9.83
C ASN A 185 1.39 5.43 8.84
N ARG A 186 0.09 5.70 9.00
CA ARG A 186 -0.66 6.65 8.18
C ARG A 186 -0.04 8.05 8.19
N TRP A 187 0.34 8.53 9.37
CA TRP A 187 1.02 9.81 9.54
C TRP A 187 2.37 9.88 8.81
N GLY A 188 3.17 8.81 8.90
CA GLY A 188 4.44 8.74 8.19
C GLY A 188 4.32 8.87 6.68
N ARG A 189 3.19 8.49 6.09
CA ARG A 189 2.96 8.67 4.64
C ARG A 189 2.74 10.12 4.23
N LEU A 190 2.16 10.93 5.12
CA LEU A 190 2.02 12.37 4.92
C LEU A 190 3.35 13.08 5.13
N LEU A 191 4.09 12.73 6.20
CA LEU A 191 5.46 13.23 6.43
C LEU A 191 6.41 12.91 5.27
N ALA A 192 6.24 11.74 4.65
CA ALA A 192 6.99 11.32 3.48
C ALA A 192 6.69 12.15 2.23
N GLY A 193 5.53 12.82 2.15
CA GLY A 193 5.13 13.64 1.00
C GLY A 193 4.68 12.84 -0.24
N VAL A 194 4.35 11.55 -0.09
CA VAL A 194 4.07 10.64 -1.23
C VAL A 194 2.60 10.23 -1.36
N HIS A 195 1.74 10.68 -0.45
CA HIS A 195 0.30 10.47 -0.45
C HIS A 195 -0.41 11.73 0.04
N TYR A 196 -1.58 12.02 -0.53
CA TYR A 196 -2.47 13.08 -0.05
C TYR A 196 -3.22 12.65 1.22
N PRO A 197 -3.70 13.58 2.06
CA PRO A 197 -4.60 13.28 3.19
C PRO A 197 -5.78 12.37 2.80
N SER A 198 -6.44 12.64 1.68
CA SER A 198 -7.54 11.82 1.15
C SER A 198 -7.11 10.42 0.72
N ASP A 199 -5.88 10.22 0.20
CA ASP A 199 -5.37 8.87 -0.08
C ASP A 199 -5.24 8.06 1.20
N VAL A 200 -4.73 8.69 2.26
CA VAL A 200 -4.50 8.04 3.55
C VAL A 200 -5.81 7.66 4.21
N GLU A 201 -6.80 8.55 4.18
CA GLU A 201 -8.12 8.28 4.74
C GLU A 201 -8.87 7.20 3.94
N ALA A 202 -8.86 7.27 2.62
CA ALA A 202 -9.43 6.22 1.78
C ALA A 202 -8.74 4.86 1.98
N GLY A 203 -7.43 4.87 2.20
CA GLY A 203 -6.68 3.67 2.58
C GLY A 203 -7.17 3.09 3.91
N ARG A 204 -7.38 3.94 4.92
CA ARG A 204 -7.94 3.52 6.21
C ARG A 204 -9.34 2.89 6.05
N ILE A 205 -10.23 3.53 5.30
CA ILE A 205 -11.60 3.03 5.02
C ILE A 205 -11.53 1.67 4.32
N LEU A 206 -10.72 1.55 3.27
CA LEU A 206 -10.54 0.31 2.53
C LEU A 206 -9.99 -0.82 3.41
N GLY A 207 -8.93 -0.54 4.19
CA GLY A 207 -8.34 -1.53 5.09
C GLY A 207 -9.31 -2.02 6.17
N ALA A 208 -10.17 -1.13 6.69
CA ALA A 208 -11.22 -1.50 7.63
C ALA A 208 -12.31 -2.37 6.98
N ALA A 209 -12.72 -2.08 5.74
CA ALA A 209 -13.68 -2.89 5.02
C ALA A 209 -13.13 -4.28 4.67
N ILE A 210 -11.90 -4.34 4.15
CA ILE A 210 -11.23 -5.61 3.83
C ILE A 210 -11.13 -6.47 5.08
N SER A 211 -10.53 -5.96 6.15
CA SER A 211 -10.32 -6.74 7.38
C SER A 211 -11.64 -7.22 7.98
N ARG A 212 -12.69 -6.40 7.99
CA ARG A 212 -14.02 -6.79 8.48
C ARG A 212 -14.59 -7.99 7.73
N GLU A 213 -14.52 -8.01 6.40
CA GLU A 213 -15.06 -9.14 5.63
C GLU A 213 -14.11 -10.35 5.65
N MET A 214 -12.80 -10.10 5.55
CA MET A 214 -11.77 -11.13 5.56
C MET A 214 -11.77 -11.95 6.87
N LEU A 215 -11.96 -11.31 8.02
CA LEU A 215 -12.06 -11.96 9.34
C LEU A 215 -13.31 -12.86 9.50
N LYS A 216 -14.34 -12.69 8.67
CA LYS A 216 -15.53 -13.56 8.67
C LYS A 216 -15.34 -14.82 7.85
N THR A 217 -14.30 -14.89 7.01
CA THR A 217 -14.11 -16.02 6.11
C THR A 217 -13.74 -17.27 6.89
N PRO A 218 -14.37 -18.44 6.61
CA PRO A 218 -14.02 -19.69 7.29
C PRO A 218 -12.54 -20.06 7.11
N ALA A 219 -11.98 -19.75 5.94
CA ALA A 219 -10.57 -19.96 5.63
C ALA A 219 -9.65 -19.21 6.61
N LEU A 220 -9.88 -17.91 6.84
CA LEU A 220 -9.06 -17.16 7.79
C LEU A 220 -9.35 -17.57 9.23
N GLN A 221 -10.61 -17.81 9.61
CA GLN A 221 -10.96 -18.24 10.97
C GLN A 221 -10.25 -19.54 11.37
N ASN A 222 -10.12 -20.50 10.44
CA ASN A 222 -9.36 -21.73 10.67
C ASN A 222 -7.86 -21.43 10.85
N LYS A 223 -7.28 -20.58 10.01
CA LYS A 223 -5.87 -20.17 10.13
C LYS A 223 -5.57 -19.36 11.39
N LEU A 224 -6.50 -18.55 11.88
CA LEU A 224 -6.34 -17.83 13.15
C LEU A 224 -6.27 -18.79 14.34
N LYS A 225 -6.99 -19.93 14.32
CA LYS A 225 -6.87 -20.97 15.37
C LYS A 225 -5.50 -21.64 15.35
N GLU A 226 -4.96 -21.90 14.16
CA GLU A 226 -3.59 -22.43 14.01
C GLU A 226 -2.55 -21.44 14.57
N ILE A 227 -2.70 -20.15 14.23
CA ILE A 227 -1.86 -19.08 14.76
C ILE A 227 -1.95 -19.00 16.30
N GLN A 228 -3.15 -19.06 16.86
CA GLN A 228 -3.35 -19.03 18.31
C GLN A 228 -2.63 -20.19 19.01
N ALA A 229 -2.66 -21.39 18.43
CA ALA A 229 -1.95 -22.54 18.97
C ALA A 229 -0.42 -22.34 18.92
N GLU A 230 0.12 -21.77 17.84
CA GLU A 230 1.56 -21.49 17.70
C GLU A 230 2.04 -20.41 18.68
N ILE A 231 1.20 -19.40 18.96
CA ILE A 231 1.55 -18.26 19.82
C ILE A 231 1.42 -18.58 21.31
N ALA A 232 0.52 -19.49 21.71
CA ALA A 232 0.23 -19.75 23.12
C ALA A 232 1.46 -20.02 24.02
N PRO A 233 2.47 -20.81 23.61
CA PRO A 233 3.67 -21.03 24.42
C PRO A 233 4.51 -19.75 24.65
N TRP A 234 4.47 -18.80 23.72
CA TRP A 234 5.21 -17.53 23.83
C TRP A 234 4.54 -16.57 24.83
N LEU A 235 3.21 -16.60 24.92
CA LEU A 235 2.46 -15.81 25.91
C LEU A 235 2.72 -16.30 27.34
N GLN A 236 2.78 -17.61 27.55
CA GLN A 236 3.06 -18.19 28.87
C GLN A 236 4.46 -17.85 29.38
N ARG A 237 5.46 -17.82 28.49
CA ARG A 237 6.85 -17.45 28.85
C ARG A 237 7.04 -15.99 29.22
N LYS A 238 6.14 -15.09 28.80
CA LYS A 238 6.18 -13.66 29.15
C LYS A 238 5.54 -13.40 30.53
N ALA A 239 4.68 -14.32 30.99
CA ALA A 239 3.98 -14.22 32.27
C ALA A 239 4.75 -14.86 33.45
N ALA A 240 5.83 -15.59 33.17
CA ALA A 240 6.75 -16.20 34.13
C ALA A 240 8.00 -15.34 34.32
#